data_AF-A0AA38CAG7-F1
#
_entry.id   AF-A0AA38CAG7-F1
#
_cell.length_a   1.000
_cell.length_b   1.000
_cell.length_c   1.000
_cell.angle_alpha   90.00
_cell.angle_beta   90.00
_cell.angle_gamma   90.00
#
_symmetry.space_group_name_H-M   'P 1'
#
loop_
_entity.id
_entity.type
_entity.pdbx_description
1 polymer ?
#
loop_
_entity_poly.entity_id
_entity_poly.type
_entity_poly.pdbx_seq_one_letter_code
_entity_poly.pdbx_strand_id
1 'polypeptide(L)' 'KENGPKTINDVKLINSGKILENSKTLGECRGPICDLPGGVITIHVVLRPPSAEKGN' A
#
# COMPACT_ATOMS: atom_id res chain seq x y z
N LYS A 1 -2.76 2.04 24.72
CA LYS A 1 -3.22 2.83 23.54
C LYS A 1 -2.85 2.02 22.30
N GLU A 2 -3.79 1.33 21.66
CA GLU A 2 -3.55 0.52 20.47
C GLU A 2 -3.74 1.40 19.24
N ASN A 3 -2.70 2.16 18.88
CA ASN A 3 -2.72 3.06 17.73
C ASN A 3 -1.97 2.41 16.57
N GLY A 4 -2.66 1.56 15.80
CA GLY A 4 -2.07 0.89 14.65
C GLY A 4 -3.12 0.16 13.81
N PRO A 5 -2.74 -0.33 12.62
CA PRO A 5 -3.60 -1.22 11.85
C PRO A 5 -3.88 -2.49 12.65
N LYS A 6 -5.15 -2.90 12.73
CA LYS A 6 -5.58 -4.13 13.39
C LYS A 6 -5.47 -5.32 12.45
N THR A 7 -5.70 -5.08 11.15
CA THR A 7 -5.64 -6.10 10.10
C THR A 7 -4.87 -5.58 8.88
N ILE A 8 -4.43 -6.51 8.01
CA ILE A 8 -3.81 -6.15 6.73
C ILE A 8 -4.75 -5.33 5.82
N ASN A 9 -6.06 -5.50 5.98
CA ASN A 9 -7.06 -4.78 5.20
C ASN A 9 -7.15 -3.30 5.58
N ASP A 10 -6.62 -2.94 6.76
CA ASP A 10 -6.58 -1.56 7.24
C ASP A 10 -5.46 -0.77 6.56
N VAL A 11 -4.61 -1.41 5.77
CA VAL A 11 -3.41 -0.79 5.19
C VAL A 11 -3.49 -0.81 3.67
N LYS A 12 -3.11 0.32 3.05
CA LYS A 12 -2.80 0.41 1.63
C LYS A 12 -1.38 0.93 1.46
N LEU A 13 -0.62 0.25 0.60
CA LEU A 13 0.72 0.67 0.20
C LEU A 13 0.61 1.50 -1.08
N ILE A 14 1.30 2.63 -1.13
CA ILE A 14 1.31 3.53 -2.29
C ILE A 14 2.76 3.77 -2.74
N ASN A 15 3.06 3.41 -3.98
CA ASN A 15 4.30 3.75 -4.66
C ASN A 15 3.98 4.57 -5.91
N SER A 16 4.66 5.69 -6.12
CA SER A 16 4.60 6.45 -7.38
C SER A 16 3.17 6.82 -7.82
N GLY A 17 2.32 7.16 -6.85
CA GLY A 17 0.92 7.50 -7.07
C GLY A 17 -0.03 6.32 -7.31
N LYS A 18 0.44 5.07 -7.21
CA LYS A 18 -0.36 3.85 -7.38
C LYS A 18 -0.48 3.06 -6.10
N ILE A 19 -1.67 2.53 -5.82
CA ILE A 19 -1.88 1.55 -4.74
C ILE A 19 -1.31 0.21 -5.19
N LEU A 20 -0.53 -0.44 -4.34
CA LEU A 20 0.00 -1.78 -4.60
C LEU A 20 -1.04 -2.85 -4.23
N GLU A 21 -1.19 -3.83 -5.11
CA GLU A 21 -2.10 -4.96 -4.94
C GLU A 21 -1.40 -6.12 -4.24
N ASN A 22 -2.06 -6.76 -3.27
CA ASN A 22 -1.49 -7.87 -2.49
C ASN A 22 -1.17 -9.11 -3.34
N SER A 23 -1.79 -9.26 -4.51
CA SER A 23 -1.57 -10.36 -5.44
C SER A 23 -0.36 -10.17 -6.36
N LYS A 24 0.27 -8.99 -6.34
CA LYS A 24 1.41 -8.65 -7.20
C LYS A 24 2.70 -8.59 -6.39
N THR A 25 3.78 -9.03 -7.00
CA THR A 25 5.14 -8.83 -6.49
C THR A 25 5.57 -7.37 -6.69
N LEU A 26 6.62 -6.94 -5.97
CA LEU A 26 7.20 -5.61 -6.16
C LEU A 26 7.84 -5.44 -7.55
N GLY A 27 8.30 -6.53 -8.16
CA GLY A 27 8.85 -6.52 -9.52
C GLY A 27 7.79 -6.17 -10.56
N GLU A 28 6.57 -6.70 -10.38
CA GLU A 28 5.42 -6.37 -11.25
C GLU A 28 4.84 -4.97 -11.01
N CYS A 29 5.07 -4.42 -9.82
CA CYS A 29 4.68 -3.04 -9.49
C CYS A 29 5.69 -2.00 -9.99
N ARG A 30 6.86 -2.43 -10.46
CA ARG A 30 7.98 -1.56 -10.80
C ARG A 30 7.66 -0.70 -12.03
N GLY A 31 7.77 0.62 -11.87
CA GLY A 31 7.60 1.57 -12.96
C GLY A 31 8.91 1.81 -13.73
N PRO A 32 8.85 2.20 -15.01
CA PRO A 32 10.04 2.45 -15.83
C PRO A 32 10.88 3.65 -15.37
N ILE A 33 10.30 4.58 -14.59
CA ILE A 33 10.92 5.87 -14.26
C ILE A 33 11.24 6.00 -12.76
N CYS A 34 10.44 5.37 -11.88
CA CYS A 34 10.49 5.67 -10.44
C CYS A 34 11.29 4.66 -9.60
N ASP A 35 11.66 3.51 -10.16
CA ASP A 35 12.26 2.43 -9.39
C ASP A 35 13.59 2.00 -10.03
N LEU A 36 14.66 2.75 -9.75
CA LEU A 36 16.00 2.46 -10.26
C LEU A 36 16.61 1.22 -9.55
N PRO A 37 17.31 0.31 -10.25
CA PRO A 37 18.06 -0.77 -9.60
C PRO A 37 19.15 -0.20 -8.69
N GLY A 38 19.30 -0.75 -7.49
CA GLY A 38 20.30 -0.30 -6.51
C GLY A 38 19.92 0.96 -5.71
N GLY A 39 18.78 1.61 -6.02
CA GLY A 39 18.22 2.70 -5.23
C GLY A 39 17.26 2.21 -4.13
N VAL A 40 17.03 3.05 -3.12
CA VAL A 40 15.99 2.82 -2.11
C VAL A 40 14.64 3.25 -2.67
N ILE A 41 13.63 2.40 -2.51
CA ILE A 41 12.24 2.72 -2.87
C ILE A 41 11.49 3.11 -1.59
N THR A 42 10.93 4.32 -1.56
CA THR A 42 10.10 4.79 -0.45
C THR A 42 8.62 4.57 -0.79
N ILE A 43 7.94 3.77 0.03
CA ILE A 43 6.52 3.45 -0.13
C ILE A 43 5.74 4.16 0.96
N HIS A 44 4.67 4.86 0.58
CA HIS A 44 3.74 5.48 1.55
C HIS A 44 2.77 4.42 2.09
N VAL A 45 2.60 4.42 3.41
CA VAL A 45 1.64 3.54 4.09
C VAL A 45 0.44 4.38 4.53
N VAL A 46 -0.75 4.01 4.09
CA VAL A 46 -2.00 4.67 4.46
C VAL A 46 -2.83 3.73 5.32
N LEU A 47 -3.19 4.18 6.52
CA LEU A 47 -4.17 3.52 7.37
C LEU A 47 -5.57 3.90 6.89
N ARG A 48 -6.30 2.93 6.36
CA ARG A 48 -7.70 3.03 5.96
C ARG A 48 -8.49 1.94 6.70
N PRO A 49 -9.07 2.26 7.88
CA PRO A 49 -9.97 1.35 8.57
C PRO A 49 -11.07 0.87 7.60
N PRO A 50 -11.59 -0.36 7.76
CA PRO A 50 -12.72 -0.82 6.96
C PRO A 50 -13.85 0.19 7.18
N SER A 51 -14.36 0.78 6.10
CA SER A 51 -15.62 1.50 6.20
C SER A 51 -16.61 0.50 6.76
N ALA A 52 -17.25 0.83 7.90
CA ALA A 52 -18.47 0.12 8.27
C ALA A 52 -19.38 0.27 7.07
N GLU A 53 -19.50 -0.80 6.28
CA GLU A 53 -20.47 -0.87 5.20
C GLU A 53 -21.79 -0.62 5.90
N LYS A 54 -22.35 0.58 5.71
CA LYS A 54 -23.62 0.94 6.31
C LYS A 54 -24.61 0.04 5.60
N GLY A 55 -24.92 -1.09 6.24
CA GLY A 55 -25.86 -2.08 5.73
C GLY A 55 -27.11 -1.35 5.28
N ASN A 56 -27.38 -1.46 3.97
CA ASN A 56 -28.60 -0.97 3.37
C ASN A 56 -29.66 -2.07 3.42
#